data_AF-A0AAU8N669-F1
#
_entry.id   AF-A0AAU8N669-F1
#
_cell.length_a   1.000
_cell.length_b   1.000
_cell.length_c   1.000
_cell.angle_alpha   90.00
_cell.angle_beta   90.00
_cell.angle_gamma   90.00
#
_symmetry.space_group_name_H-M   'P 1'
#
loop_
_entity.id
_entity.type
_entity.pdbx_description
1 polymer ?
#
loop_
_entity_poly.entity_id
_entity_poly.type
_entity_poly.pdbx_seq_one_letter_code
_entity_poly.pdbx_strand_id
1 'polypeptide(L)'
;MIIQSFDPILDIPYYYPCSFPLIHEVLQRQGSMSSLAMLAASRLYTLPSCEDNGLVRTYFHKLDYEEPVWKMNDERELSSFEEGKAQIRRHLEAGRLFLATGTSYHLPYCDDYHNPEYINKHVKEGSRHYLVDHWLAVYGMDEEHMYVYDPVFYKFKGKVEHAAFHEFWKGHPAIPELTGVKQREMLRTYGMTDIQANVLLDSQGYREMLAQALTTQVHEFLTGRTITEGERRFHFGHAVSANVIEALEANIRGDAASKTRISSLVFDMRWSRYYFRDLLKESAQCLGAPLDQYAREYESIIHRWEKANNLLQVGQMKQREGWQVQLSGVVQELAADEWRWYESFRQALPQASIYPRQTQTVAEQDHRSALLRIVLDSCQELNAFHNTFIPLDEGGNAPLYGRDGRLNSLELVSLLAVVEQSMEEHWGTGAGSALAEIAAASLHESPYQTVGSLVDYLAKQWTVDGFEDNAAVSTNRAGGSDSWAIGGHGEAAR
;
A
#
# COMPACT_ATOMS: atom_id res chain seq x y z
N MET A 1 -9.22 -35.66 8.82
CA MET A 1 -9.47 -34.65 9.87
C MET A 1 -10.06 -33.41 9.25
N ILE A 2 -11.16 -32.91 9.80
CA ILE A 2 -11.87 -31.74 9.29
C ILE A 2 -12.30 -30.90 10.49
N ILE A 3 -12.19 -29.58 10.40
CA ILE A 3 -12.78 -28.68 11.39
C ILE A 3 -14.30 -28.83 11.31
N GLN A 4 -14.88 -29.41 12.37
CA GLN A 4 -16.31 -29.62 12.47
C GLN A 4 -17.05 -28.28 12.48
N SER A 5 -18.21 -28.22 11.83
CA SER A 5 -19.08 -27.03 11.77
C SER A 5 -18.42 -25.77 11.18
N PHE A 6 -17.45 -25.93 10.28
CA PHE A 6 -17.00 -24.79 9.46
C PHE A 6 -18.08 -24.40 8.45
N ASP A 7 -18.72 -23.26 8.66
CA ASP A 7 -19.69 -22.69 7.72
C ASP A 7 -19.31 -21.25 7.36
N PRO A 8 -18.37 -21.06 6.40
CA PRO A 8 -17.86 -19.75 6.07
C PRO A 8 -18.83 -18.94 5.21
N ILE A 9 -18.60 -17.62 5.18
CA ILE A 9 -19.31 -16.72 4.29
C ILE A 9 -18.87 -16.96 2.84
N LEU A 10 -19.80 -17.36 1.98
CA LEU A 10 -19.56 -17.48 0.52
C LEU A 10 -20.24 -16.37 -0.27
N ASP A 11 -21.35 -15.84 0.22
CA ASP A 11 -22.06 -14.78 -0.47
C ASP A 11 -21.52 -13.40 -0.08
N ILE A 12 -20.49 -12.99 -0.82
CA ILE A 12 -19.90 -11.67 -0.71
C ILE A 12 -20.48 -10.82 -1.84
N PRO A 13 -21.19 -9.72 -1.53
CA PRO A 13 -22.06 -9.01 -2.49
C PRO A 13 -21.28 -8.26 -3.59
N TYR A 14 -20.03 -7.91 -3.31
CA TYR A 14 -19.12 -7.28 -4.26
C TYR A 14 -17.68 -7.58 -3.85
N TYR A 15 -16.71 -7.25 -4.71
CA TYR A 15 -15.32 -7.62 -4.47
C TYR A 15 -14.79 -6.97 -3.18
N TYR A 16 -14.42 -7.81 -2.21
CA TYR A 16 -13.51 -7.49 -1.13
C TYR A 16 -12.13 -8.08 -1.48
N PRO A 17 -11.01 -7.51 -1.00
CA PRO A 17 -9.71 -8.19 -1.09
C PRO A 17 -9.83 -9.64 -0.60
N CYS A 18 -9.31 -10.59 -1.37
CA CYS A 18 -9.46 -12.03 -1.09
C CYS A 18 -8.97 -12.44 0.31
N SER A 19 -8.05 -11.68 0.89
CA SER A 19 -7.57 -11.88 2.25
C SER A 19 -8.63 -11.59 3.33
N PHE A 20 -9.56 -10.64 3.15
CA PHE A 20 -10.46 -10.22 4.23
C PHE A 20 -11.42 -11.33 4.70
N PRO A 21 -12.08 -12.10 3.81
CA PRO A 21 -12.88 -13.23 4.26
C PRO A 21 -12.02 -14.31 4.94
N LEU A 22 -10.79 -14.54 4.48
CA LEU A 22 -9.88 -15.48 5.13
C LEU A 22 -9.48 -15.00 6.53
N ILE A 23 -9.13 -13.71 6.67
CA ILE A 23 -8.83 -13.06 7.96
C ILE A 23 -10.03 -13.18 8.90
N HIS A 24 -11.23 -12.85 8.41
CA HIS A 24 -12.47 -12.95 9.18
C HIS A 24 -12.67 -14.33 9.77
N GLU A 25 -12.56 -15.38 8.94
CA GLU A 25 -12.71 -16.76 9.37
C GLU A 25 -11.63 -17.21 10.37
N VAL A 26 -10.40 -16.70 10.23
CA VAL A 26 -9.34 -16.95 11.21
C VAL A 26 -9.64 -16.26 12.54
N LEU A 27 -10.07 -14.99 12.53
CA LEU A 27 -10.36 -14.23 13.74
C LEU A 27 -11.53 -14.82 14.53
N GLN A 28 -12.60 -15.26 13.86
CA GLN A 28 -13.73 -15.93 14.52
C GLN A 28 -13.29 -17.20 15.27
N ARG A 29 -12.36 -17.97 14.69
CA ARG A 29 -11.80 -19.18 15.34
C ARG A 29 -10.87 -18.88 16.50
N GLN A 30 -10.27 -17.69 16.52
CA GLN A 30 -9.53 -17.20 17.68
C GLN A 30 -10.46 -16.68 18.78
N GLY A 31 -11.79 -16.73 18.58
CA GLY A 31 -12.78 -16.22 19.52
C GLY A 31 -12.98 -14.71 19.45
N SER A 32 -12.52 -14.06 18.38
CA SER A 32 -12.68 -12.62 18.16
C SER A 32 -13.87 -12.33 17.25
N MET A 33 -14.75 -11.42 17.68
CA MET A 33 -15.80 -10.89 16.82
C MET A 33 -15.19 -10.11 15.65
N SER A 34 -15.69 -10.36 14.45
CA SER A 34 -15.18 -9.77 13.21
C SER A 34 -16.31 -9.68 12.19
N SER A 35 -16.17 -8.76 11.23
CA SER A 35 -16.98 -8.70 10.01
C SER A 35 -16.11 -8.18 8.85
N LEU A 36 -16.59 -8.37 7.61
CA LEU A 36 -15.91 -7.82 6.44
C LEU A 36 -15.87 -6.28 6.45
N ALA A 37 -16.94 -5.63 6.91
CA ALA A 37 -17.00 -4.17 6.98
C ALA A 37 -16.01 -3.62 8.01
N MET A 38 -15.87 -4.28 9.16
CA MET A 38 -14.87 -3.93 10.16
C MET A 38 -13.44 -4.07 9.63
N LEU A 39 -13.13 -5.19 8.97
CA LEU A 39 -11.79 -5.43 8.42
C LEU A 39 -11.43 -4.44 7.31
N ALA A 40 -12.39 -4.06 6.47
CA ALA A 40 -12.19 -2.99 5.49
C ALA A 40 -11.95 -1.64 6.17
N ALA A 41 -12.71 -1.31 7.22
CA ALA A 41 -12.53 -0.08 7.95
C ALA A 41 -11.21 -0.03 8.74
N SER A 42 -10.72 -1.15 9.27
CA SER A 42 -9.44 -1.22 10.01
C SER A 42 -8.25 -0.79 9.15
N ARG A 43 -8.32 -1.05 7.84
CA ARG A 43 -7.33 -0.63 6.83
C ARG A 43 -7.79 0.55 5.97
N LEU A 44 -8.79 1.32 6.43
CA LEU A 44 -9.30 2.50 5.75
C LEU A 44 -9.71 2.30 4.29
N TYR A 45 -10.15 1.09 3.90
CA TYR A 45 -10.75 0.85 2.59
C TYR A 45 -12.03 1.68 2.39
N THR A 46 -12.66 2.09 3.48
CA THR A 46 -13.81 3.00 3.52
C THR A 46 -13.48 4.44 3.12
N LEU A 47 -12.20 4.82 3.12
CA LEU A 47 -11.74 6.17 2.83
C LEU A 47 -11.44 6.30 1.33
N PRO A 48 -12.02 7.29 0.62
CA PRO A 48 -11.57 7.58 -0.74
C PRO A 48 -10.10 8.00 -0.72
N SER A 49 -9.28 7.40 -1.58
CA SER A 49 -7.87 7.75 -1.71
C SER A 49 -7.37 7.60 -3.15
N CYS A 50 -6.54 8.54 -3.61
CA CYS A 50 -5.95 8.49 -4.94
C CYS A 50 -4.55 9.11 -5.01
N GLU A 51 -3.77 8.72 -6.01
CA GLU A 51 -2.58 9.47 -6.45
C GLU A 51 -2.96 10.64 -7.38
N ASP A 52 -2.04 11.58 -7.58
CA ASP A 52 -2.16 12.72 -8.51
C ASP A 52 -2.58 12.33 -9.93
N ASN A 53 -2.14 11.17 -10.41
CA ASN A 53 -2.49 10.65 -11.74
C ASN A 53 -3.92 10.09 -11.82
N GLY A 54 -4.66 10.06 -10.71
CA GLY A 54 -6.01 9.50 -10.61
C GLY A 54 -6.08 8.02 -10.27
N LEU A 55 -4.95 7.36 -9.97
CA LEU A 55 -4.93 5.98 -9.53
C LEU A 55 -5.59 5.87 -8.16
N VAL A 56 -6.74 5.20 -8.10
CA VAL A 56 -7.47 4.93 -6.86
C VAL A 56 -6.97 3.60 -6.28
N ARG A 57 -6.36 3.67 -5.10
CA ARG A 57 -5.92 2.52 -4.30
C ARG A 57 -6.02 2.87 -2.83
N THR A 58 -5.91 1.86 -1.97
CA THR A 58 -5.82 2.06 -0.53
C THR A 58 -4.38 2.36 -0.12
N TYR A 59 -4.12 3.62 0.21
CA TYR A 59 -2.81 4.08 0.68
C TYR A 59 -2.78 4.20 2.21
N PHE A 60 -3.46 3.28 2.92
CA PHE A 60 -3.66 3.37 4.38
C PHE A 60 -2.35 3.52 5.15
N HIS A 61 -1.29 2.85 4.70
CA HIS A 61 0.05 2.90 5.29
C HIS A 61 0.65 4.32 5.27
N LYS A 62 0.21 5.20 4.37
CA LYS A 62 0.64 6.60 4.31
C LYS A 62 0.06 7.45 5.44
N LEU A 63 -1.04 7.01 6.05
CA LEU A 63 -1.69 7.76 7.13
C LEU A 63 -1.14 7.38 8.50
N ASP A 64 -0.09 6.57 8.59
CA ASP A 64 0.62 6.20 9.82
C ASP A 64 -0.28 5.62 10.92
N TYR A 65 -1.39 4.99 10.56
CA TYR A 65 -2.22 4.28 11.55
C TYR A 65 -1.59 2.94 11.92
N GLU A 66 -1.64 2.59 13.20
CA GLU A 66 -1.38 1.22 13.63
C GLU A 66 -2.53 0.31 13.16
N GLU A 67 -2.23 -0.97 12.94
CA GLU A 67 -3.25 -1.93 12.58
C GLU A 67 -4.10 -2.28 13.83
N PRO A 68 -5.41 -1.93 13.88
CA PRO A 68 -6.13 -1.91 15.15
C PRO A 68 -6.76 -3.26 15.52
N VAL A 69 -6.95 -4.17 14.56
CA VAL A 69 -7.77 -5.38 14.76
C VAL A 69 -6.93 -6.67 14.70
N TRP A 70 -6.01 -6.78 13.77
CA TRP A 70 -5.29 -8.03 13.49
C TRP A 70 -3.87 -7.75 13.01
N LYS A 71 -3.04 -8.77 12.89
CA LYS A 71 -1.74 -8.65 12.23
C LYS A 71 -1.48 -9.89 11.40
N MET A 72 -0.80 -9.68 10.28
CA MET A 72 -0.23 -10.76 9.49
C MET A 72 1.18 -10.96 10.01
N ASN A 73 1.50 -12.17 10.44
CA ASN A 73 2.89 -12.55 10.67
C ASN A 73 3.58 -12.76 9.32
N ASP A 74 4.91 -12.77 9.33
CA ASP A 74 5.70 -12.95 8.12
C ASP A 74 5.25 -14.17 7.33
N GLU A 75 5.05 -13.93 6.03
CA GLU A 75 4.76 -14.96 5.04
C GLU A 75 5.98 -15.88 4.94
N ARG A 76 5.74 -17.19 5.04
CA ARG A 76 6.78 -18.20 5.12
C ARG A 76 6.62 -19.23 4.03
N GLU A 77 7.74 -19.70 3.50
CA GLU A 77 7.79 -20.85 2.60
C GLU A 77 8.13 -22.11 3.39
N LEU A 78 7.47 -23.20 3.06
CA LEU A 78 7.80 -24.52 3.60
C LEU A 78 8.71 -25.26 2.61
N SER A 79 9.56 -26.15 3.10
CA SER A 79 10.57 -26.79 2.24
C SER A 79 9.99 -27.85 1.30
N SER A 80 8.82 -28.40 1.62
CA SER A 80 8.19 -29.48 0.85
C SER A 80 6.70 -29.63 1.13
N PHE A 81 6.02 -30.36 0.25
CA PHE A 81 4.61 -30.71 0.43
C PHE A 81 4.37 -31.61 1.65
N GLU A 82 5.29 -32.52 1.97
CA GLU A 82 5.17 -33.39 3.15
C GLU A 82 5.31 -32.61 4.46
N GLU A 83 6.26 -31.67 4.53
CA GLU A 83 6.35 -30.73 5.64
C GLU A 83 5.07 -29.89 5.74
N GLY A 84 4.58 -29.40 4.60
CA GLY A 84 3.32 -28.69 4.48
C GLY A 84 2.13 -29.45 5.04
N LYS A 85 1.95 -30.72 4.67
CA LYS A 85 0.90 -31.59 5.23
C LYS A 85 1.02 -31.78 6.74
N ALA A 86 2.25 -31.89 7.25
CA ALA A 86 2.48 -31.95 8.70
C ALA A 86 2.06 -30.65 9.40
N GLN A 87 2.37 -29.49 8.82
CA GLN A 87 1.95 -28.18 9.35
C GLN A 87 0.43 -27.99 9.28
N ILE A 88 -0.21 -28.33 8.16
CA ILE A 88 -1.66 -28.33 7.99
C ILE A 88 -2.30 -29.19 9.08
N ARG A 89 -1.79 -30.42 9.30
CA ARG A 89 -2.29 -31.30 10.34
C ARG A 89 -2.24 -30.65 11.73
N ARG A 90 -1.12 -30.03 12.11
CA ARG A 90 -1.01 -29.33 13.41
C ARG A 90 -2.01 -28.17 13.56
N HIS A 91 -2.28 -27.44 12.48
CA HIS A 91 -3.26 -26.34 12.50
C HIS A 91 -4.67 -26.89 12.73
N LEU A 92 -5.05 -27.91 11.95
CA LEU A 92 -6.36 -28.54 12.03
C LEU A 92 -6.60 -29.24 13.37
N GLU A 93 -5.58 -29.88 13.95
CA GLU A 93 -5.66 -30.49 15.30
C GLU A 93 -5.92 -29.44 16.39
N ALA A 94 -5.42 -28.22 16.20
CA ALA A 94 -5.68 -27.07 17.05
C ALA A 94 -7.01 -26.35 16.73
N GLY A 95 -7.81 -26.86 15.80
CA GLY A 95 -9.05 -26.21 15.33
C GLY A 95 -8.83 -24.93 14.53
N ARG A 96 -7.61 -24.70 14.02
CA ARG A 96 -7.22 -23.50 13.26
C ARG A 96 -7.22 -23.78 11.76
N LEU A 97 -7.57 -22.77 10.98
CA LEU A 97 -7.37 -22.80 9.53
C LEU A 97 -5.88 -22.71 9.20
N PHE A 98 -5.48 -23.31 8.09
CA PHE A 98 -4.18 -23.10 7.49
C PHE A 98 -4.34 -22.24 6.25
N LEU A 99 -3.64 -21.10 6.18
CA LEU A 99 -3.70 -20.22 5.01
C LEU A 99 -2.55 -20.53 4.06
N ALA A 100 -2.89 -20.89 2.84
CA ALA A 100 -1.94 -21.23 1.78
C ALA A 100 -2.02 -20.20 0.66
N THR A 101 -0.86 -19.89 0.08
CA THR A 101 -0.75 -19.09 -1.14
C THR A 101 -0.15 -19.89 -2.28
N GLY A 102 -0.65 -19.68 -3.50
CA GLY A 102 -0.19 -20.40 -4.68
C GLY A 102 -0.85 -19.90 -5.96
N THR A 103 -0.95 -20.76 -6.97
CA THR A 103 -1.46 -20.40 -8.30
C THR A 103 -2.85 -20.96 -8.58
N SER A 104 -3.80 -20.07 -8.91
CA SER A 104 -5.15 -20.46 -9.34
C SER A 104 -5.17 -21.33 -10.60
N TYR A 105 -4.09 -21.34 -11.38
CA TYR A 105 -3.94 -22.10 -12.61
C TYR A 105 -4.11 -23.63 -12.42
N HIS A 106 -3.85 -24.15 -11.22
CA HIS A 106 -3.96 -25.57 -10.90
C HIS A 106 -5.19 -25.94 -10.05
N LEU A 107 -6.08 -24.97 -9.79
CA LEU A 107 -7.30 -25.21 -9.01
C LEU A 107 -8.46 -25.62 -9.94
N PRO A 108 -9.03 -26.85 -9.82
CA PRO A 108 -9.97 -27.41 -10.80
C PRO A 108 -11.33 -26.73 -10.86
N TYR A 109 -11.65 -25.88 -9.88
CA TYR A 109 -12.90 -25.13 -9.80
C TYR A 109 -12.77 -23.68 -10.30
N CYS A 110 -11.58 -23.28 -10.75
CA CYS A 110 -11.29 -21.93 -11.22
C CYS A 110 -11.36 -21.84 -12.75
N ASP A 111 -11.77 -20.69 -13.29
CA ASP A 111 -11.73 -20.40 -14.74
C ASP A 111 -10.29 -20.34 -15.28
N ASP A 112 -9.31 -20.19 -14.39
CA ASP A 112 -7.88 -20.23 -14.69
C ASP A 112 -7.35 -21.66 -14.91
N TYR A 113 -8.11 -22.69 -14.54
CA TYR A 113 -7.64 -24.08 -14.51
C TYR A 113 -7.10 -24.55 -15.85
N HIS A 114 -5.78 -24.70 -15.93
CA HIS A 114 -5.05 -25.04 -17.16
C HIS A 114 -5.42 -24.19 -18.38
N ASN A 115 -5.91 -22.97 -18.17
CA ASN A 115 -6.36 -22.08 -19.23
C ASN A 115 -5.17 -21.37 -19.89
N PRO A 116 -4.87 -21.60 -21.18
CA PRO A 116 -3.73 -20.95 -21.84
C PRO A 116 -3.80 -19.42 -21.81
N GLU A 117 -5.00 -18.83 -21.78
CA GLU A 117 -5.17 -17.38 -21.68
C GLU A 117 -4.66 -16.81 -20.35
N TYR A 118 -4.67 -17.62 -19.29
CA TYR A 118 -4.05 -17.25 -18.01
C TYR A 118 -2.56 -16.97 -18.17
N ILE A 119 -1.85 -17.78 -18.95
CA ILE A 119 -0.42 -17.60 -19.21
C ILE A 119 -0.22 -16.44 -20.20
N ASN A 120 -0.98 -16.44 -21.30
CA ASN A 120 -0.85 -15.47 -22.39
C ASN A 120 -0.94 -14.01 -21.90
N LYS A 121 -1.85 -13.72 -20.96
CA LYS A 121 -2.02 -12.35 -20.43
C LYS A 121 -0.79 -11.84 -19.66
N HIS A 122 0.06 -12.73 -19.14
CA HIS A 122 1.25 -12.36 -18.37
C HIS A 122 2.53 -12.36 -19.22
N VAL A 123 2.65 -13.27 -20.19
CA VAL A 123 3.87 -13.38 -21.03
C VAL A 123 3.87 -12.47 -22.27
N LYS A 124 2.70 -11.91 -22.64
CA LYS A 124 2.59 -11.03 -23.80
C LYS A 124 3.50 -9.79 -23.65
N GLU A 125 4.24 -9.48 -24.72
CA GLU A 125 5.10 -8.29 -24.78
C GLU A 125 4.31 -7.01 -24.44
N GLY A 126 4.84 -6.22 -23.51
CA GLY A 126 4.19 -5.00 -23.03
C GLY A 126 3.00 -5.24 -22.08
N SER A 127 2.79 -6.46 -21.57
CA SER A 127 1.74 -6.71 -20.58
C SER A 127 1.91 -5.83 -19.34
N ARG A 128 0.79 -5.31 -18.86
CA ARG A 128 0.68 -4.54 -17.61
C ARG A 128 0.16 -5.41 -16.44
N HIS A 129 -0.10 -6.70 -16.67
CA HIS A 129 -0.63 -7.60 -15.65
C HIS A 129 0.51 -8.17 -14.83
N TYR A 130 0.57 -7.75 -13.57
CA TYR A 130 1.45 -8.36 -12.58
C TYR A 130 0.93 -9.74 -12.20
N LEU A 131 1.85 -10.68 -12.05
CA LEU A 131 1.56 -12.00 -11.52
C LEU A 131 1.49 -11.88 -10.00
N VAL A 132 0.42 -12.40 -9.41
CA VAL A 132 0.22 -12.36 -7.96
C VAL A 132 -0.23 -13.71 -7.47
N ASP A 133 0.23 -14.02 -6.26
CA ASP A 133 -0.12 -15.16 -5.45
C ASP A 133 -1.62 -15.13 -5.07
N HIS A 134 -2.27 -16.29 -5.11
CA HIS A 134 -3.69 -16.47 -4.73
C HIS A 134 -3.80 -17.18 -3.38
N TRP A 135 -4.62 -16.62 -2.48
CA TRP A 135 -4.78 -17.10 -1.11
C TRP A 135 -6.06 -17.91 -0.92
N LEU A 136 -5.97 -19.02 -0.18
CA LEU A 136 -7.11 -19.80 0.28
C LEU A 136 -6.88 -20.37 1.69
N ALA A 137 -7.93 -20.87 2.32
CA ALA A 137 -7.84 -21.59 3.59
C ALA A 137 -8.02 -23.09 3.40
N VAL A 138 -7.22 -23.89 4.12
CA VAL A 138 -7.43 -25.32 4.32
C VAL A 138 -8.11 -25.52 5.67
N TYR A 139 -9.25 -26.19 5.66
CA TYR A 139 -10.06 -26.48 6.85
C TYR A 139 -10.20 -27.97 7.16
N GLY A 140 -9.59 -28.82 6.34
CA GLY A 140 -9.58 -30.26 6.52
C GLY A 140 -8.62 -30.95 5.56
N MET A 141 -8.31 -32.20 5.86
CA MET A 141 -7.48 -33.09 5.05
C MET A 141 -7.87 -34.55 5.36
N ASP A 142 -8.03 -35.39 4.34
CA ASP A 142 -8.13 -36.85 4.49
C ASP A 142 -6.97 -37.56 3.78
N GLU A 143 -7.14 -38.83 3.38
CA GLU A 143 -6.06 -39.59 2.71
C GLU A 143 -5.84 -39.12 1.28
N GLU A 144 -6.88 -38.63 0.62
CA GLU A 144 -6.89 -38.31 -0.82
C GLU A 144 -7.08 -36.82 -1.08
N HIS A 145 -7.74 -36.08 -0.18
CA HIS A 145 -8.20 -34.72 -0.44
C HIS A 145 -7.78 -33.70 0.63
N MET A 146 -7.52 -32.48 0.16
CA MET A 146 -7.56 -31.25 0.95
C MET A 146 -8.97 -30.65 0.90
N TYR A 147 -9.45 -30.15 2.03
CA TYR A 147 -10.70 -29.41 2.12
C TYR A 147 -10.38 -27.93 2.17
N VAL A 148 -10.78 -27.20 1.13
CA VAL A 148 -10.39 -25.80 0.90
C VAL A 148 -11.58 -24.87 0.85
N TYR A 149 -11.37 -23.65 1.34
CA TYR A 149 -12.27 -22.51 1.25
C TYR A 149 -11.58 -21.37 0.52
N ASP A 150 -12.19 -20.96 -0.58
CA ASP A 150 -11.74 -19.92 -1.49
C ASP A 150 -12.89 -18.92 -1.71
N PRO A 151 -12.88 -17.77 -1.00
CA PRO A 151 -14.04 -16.90 -0.89
C PRO A 151 -14.30 -16.04 -2.12
N VAL A 152 -13.25 -15.48 -2.73
CA VAL A 152 -13.33 -14.49 -3.81
C VAL A 152 -12.19 -14.75 -4.78
N PHE A 153 -12.45 -14.92 -6.08
CA PHE A 153 -13.73 -14.75 -6.77
C PHE A 153 -14.62 -16.01 -6.77
N TYR A 154 -14.04 -17.17 -6.47
CA TYR A 154 -14.64 -18.47 -6.84
C TYR A 154 -15.79 -18.94 -5.95
N LYS A 155 -15.98 -18.34 -4.77
CA LYS A 155 -17.03 -18.71 -3.81
C LYS A 155 -17.08 -20.22 -3.59
N PHE A 156 -15.92 -20.84 -3.41
CA PHE A 156 -15.75 -22.28 -3.34
C PHE A 156 -15.50 -22.73 -1.89
N LYS A 157 -16.21 -23.78 -1.50
CA LYS A 157 -15.95 -24.55 -0.28
C LYS A 157 -16.15 -26.01 -0.63
N GLY A 158 -15.08 -26.78 -0.61
CA GLY A 158 -15.15 -28.16 -1.07
C GLY A 158 -13.85 -28.90 -0.92
N LYS A 159 -13.78 -30.07 -1.57
CA LYS A 159 -12.60 -30.93 -1.56
C LYS A 159 -11.83 -30.80 -2.88
N VAL A 160 -10.52 -30.89 -2.79
CA VAL A 160 -9.57 -30.88 -3.89
C VAL A 160 -8.60 -32.04 -3.69
N GLU A 161 -8.31 -32.79 -4.75
CA GLU A 161 -7.33 -33.87 -4.72
C GLU A 161 -5.96 -33.36 -4.21
N HIS A 162 -5.25 -34.18 -3.44
CA HIS A 162 -3.90 -33.85 -2.95
C HIS A 162 -2.96 -33.43 -4.08
N ALA A 163 -3.04 -34.09 -5.25
CA ALA A 163 -2.22 -33.75 -6.40
C ALA A 163 -2.52 -32.33 -6.94
N ALA A 164 -3.79 -31.97 -7.07
CA ALA A 164 -4.17 -30.64 -7.56
C ALA A 164 -3.80 -29.55 -6.54
N PHE A 165 -4.02 -29.80 -5.25
CA PHE A 165 -3.59 -28.88 -4.19
C PHE A 165 -2.05 -28.75 -4.15
N HIS A 166 -1.32 -29.84 -4.37
CA HIS A 166 0.14 -29.81 -4.44
C HIS A 166 0.63 -28.91 -5.58
N GLU A 167 0.08 -29.05 -6.79
CA GLU A 167 0.44 -28.18 -7.92
C GLU A 167 0.03 -26.72 -7.70
N PHE A 168 -1.15 -26.46 -7.11
CA PHE A 168 -1.54 -25.11 -6.67
C PHE A 168 -0.46 -24.51 -5.75
N TRP A 169 -0.03 -25.29 -4.76
CA TRP A 169 0.79 -24.79 -3.67
C TRP A 169 2.28 -24.68 -4.03
N LYS A 170 2.74 -25.38 -5.05
CA LYS A 170 4.05 -25.08 -5.67
C LYS A 170 4.10 -23.66 -6.25
N GLY A 171 2.94 -23.04 -6.47
CA GLY A 171 2.83 -21.67 -6.95
C GLY A 171 3.26 -21.51 -8.40
N HIS A 172 3.24 -20.26 -8.86
CA HIS A 172 3.69 -19.90 -10.21
C HIS A 172 5.14 -20.23 -10.52
N PRO A 173 6.11 -20.24 -9.56
CA PRO A 173 7.48 -20.63 -9.86
C PRO A 173 7.61 -22.01 -10.53
N ALA A 174 6.65 -22.92 -10.31
CA ALA A 174 6.65 -24.23 -10.93
C ALA A 174 6.11 -24.28 -12.38
N ILE A 175 5.57 -23.17 -12.91
CA ILE A 175 5.03 -23.09 -14.28
C ILE A 175 6.14 -22.61 -15.24
N PRO A 176 6.68 -23.47 -16.12
CA PRO A 176 7.82 -23.12 -16.98
C PRO A 176 7.54 -21.93 -17.90
N GLU A 177 6.32 -21.80 -18.41
CA GLU A 177 5.91 -20.74 -19.32
C GLU A 177 5.97 -19.34 -18.68
N LEU A 178 5.93 -19.26 -17.34
CA LEU A 178 6.00 -18.00 -16.61
C LEU A 178 7.43 -17.58 -16.24
N THR A 179 8.46 -18.31 -16.73
CA THR A 179 9.86 -18.11 -16.33
C THR A 179 10.36 -16.67 -16.55
N GLY A 180 9.91 -16.00 -17.61
CA GLY A 180 10.34 -14.64 -17.97
C GLY A 180 9.39 -13.52 -17.53
N VAL A 181 8.40 -13.81 -16.68
CA VAL A 181 7.44 -12.80 -16.20
C VAL A 181 8.09 -11.96 -15.08
N LYS A 182 7.80 -10.65 -15.08
CA LYS A 182 8.30 -9.70 -14.08
C LYS A 182 7.83 -10.08 -12.67
N GLN A 183 8.65 -9.81 -11.65
CA GLN A 183 8.34 -10.01 -10.23
C GLN A 183 8.11 -11.46 -9.81
N ARG A 184 8.69 -12.42 -10.54
CA ARG A 184 8.57 -13.86 -10.24
C ARG A 184 9.23 -14.22 -8.92
N GLU A 185 10.30 -13.51 -8.54
CA GLU A 185 11.03 -13.64 -7.29
C GLU A 185 10.20 -13.30 -6.04
N MET A 186 9.07 -12.59 -6.21
CA MET A 186 8.14 -12.29 -5.12
C MET A 186 7.08 -13.38 -4.90
N LEU A 187 7.02 -14.39 -5.79
CA LEU A 187 6.01 -15.46 -5.78
C LEU A 187 6.51 -16.65 -4.98
N ARG A 188 5.59 -17.30 -4.25
CA ARG A 188 5.98 -18.28 -3.26
C ARG A 188 5.78 -19.71 -3.71
N THR A 189 6.67 -20.57 -3.22
CA THR A 189 6.56 -22.02 -3.28
C THR A 189 6.21 -22.54 -1.87
N TYR A 190 5.13 -23.28 -1.76
CA TYR A 190 4.57 -23.76 -0.49
C TYR A 190 4.37 -22.62 0.52
N GLY A 191 3.93 -21.46 0.04
CA GLY A 191 3.77 -20.26 0.85
C GLY A 191 2.60 -20.37 1.83
N MET A 192 2.79 -19.84 3.02
CA MET A 192 1.77 -19.72 4.04
C MET A 192 1.88 -18.41 4.81
N THR A 193 0.82 -18.05 5.52
CA THR A 193 0.84 -16.96 6.49
C THR A 193 0.06 -17.33 7.74
N ASP A 194 0.43 -16.70 8.85
CA ASP A 194 -0.32 -16.76 10.10
C ASP A 194 -0.96 -15.41 10.36
N ILE A 195 -2.24 -15.42 10.72
CA ILE A 195 -2.97 -14.23 11.15
C ILE A 195 -3.22 -14.32 12.64
N GLN A 196 -3.04 -13.20 13.34
CA GLN A 196 -3.32 -13.10 14.76
C GLN A 196 -4.20 -11.88 15.04
N ALA A 197 -5.19 -12.02 15.92
CA ALA A 197 -5.90 -10.88 16.47
C ALA A 197 -4.93 -10.01 17.30
N ASN A 198 -4.90 -8.69 17.07
CA ASN A 198 -4.15 -7.79 17.96
C ASN A 198 -4.85 -7.67 19.31
N VAL A 199 -6.18 -7.70 19.28
CA VAL A 199 -7.05 -7.77 20.44
C VAL A 199 -8.20 -8.74 20.12
N LEU A 200 -8.55 -9.59 21.09
CA LEU A 200 -9.75 -10.42 20.99
C LEU A 200 -10.96 -9.54 21.30
N LEU A 201 -11.79 -9.30 20.29
CA LEU A 201 -12.98 -8.47 20.42
C LEU A 201 -14.15 -9.32 20.91
N ASP A 202 -14.62 -9.05 22.12
CA ASP A 202 -15.93 -9.51 22.57
C ASP A 202 -17.02 -8.56 22.06
N SER A 203 -18.27 -8.76 22.49
CA SER A 203 -19.40 -7.94 22.03
C SER A 203 -19.24 -6.45 22.38
N GLN A 204 -18.62 -6.12 23.52
CA GLN A 204 -18.41 -4.73 23.91
C GLN A 204 -17.24 -4.13 23.13
N GLY A 205 -16.09 -4.82 23.11
CA GLY A 205 -14.90 -4.38 22.38
C GLY A 205 -15.18 -4.21 20.88
N TYR A 206 -16.02 -5.07 20.30
CA TYR A 206 -16.45 -4.94 18.91
C TYR A 206 -17.25 -3.65 18.65
N ARG A 207 -18.16 -3.28 19.56
CA ARG A 207 -18.94 -2.04 19.48
C ARG A 207 -18.05 -0.81 19.62
N GLU A 208 -17.08 -0.86 20.54
CA GLU A 208 -16.09 0.20 20.71
C GLU A 208 -15.22 0.36 19.45
N MET A 209 -14.78 -0.76 18.85
CA MET A 209 -14.04 -0.75 17.59
C MET A 209 -14.86 -0.18 16.43
N LEU A 210 -16.18 -0.45 16.34
CA LEU A 210 -17.07 0.16 15.34
C LEU A 210 -17.14 1.68 15.51
N ALA A 211 -17.27 2.15 16.74
CA ALA A 211 -17.28 3.59 17.02
C ALA A 211 -15.93 4.24 16.66
N GLN A 212 -14.81 3.59 16.98
CA GLN A 212 -13.47 4.05 16.64
C GLN A 212 -13.23 4.09 15.11
N ALA A 213 -13.71 3.08 14.39
CA ALA A 213 -13.66 2.99 12.94
C ALA A 213 -14.41 4.16 12.28
N LEU A 214 -15.65 4.39 12.71
CA LEU A 214 -16.47 5.51 12.24
C LEU A 214 -15.80 6.86 12.52
N THR A 215 -15.33 7.08 13.75
CA THR A 215 -14.68 8.34 14.12
C THR A 215 -13.41 8.58 13.30
N THR A 216 -12.61 7.54 13.06
CA THR A 216 -11.39 7.64 12.23
C THR A 216 -11.74 7.99 10.79
N GLN A 217 -12.69 7.28 10.20
CA GLN A 217 -13.16 7.54 8.83
C GLN A 217 -13.68 8.97 8.66
N VAL A 218 -14.52 9.44 9.59
CA VAL A 218 -15.07 10.80 9.54
C VAL A 218 -13.98 11.85 9.70
N HIS A 219 -13.05 11.64 10.65
CA HIS A 219 -11.92 12.53 10.87
C HIS A 219 -11.05 12.66 9.61
N GLU A 220 -10.65 11.55 9.00
CA GLU A 220 -9.80 11.56 7.81
C GLU A 220 -10.52 12.08 6.57
N PHE A 221 -11.82 11.75 6.41
CA PHE A 221 -12.62 12.29 5.32
C PHE A 221 -12.67 13.82 5.36
N LEU A 222 -13.04 14.38 6.52
CA LEU A 222 -13.21 15.82 6.70
C LEU A 222 -11.89 16.59 6.68
N THR A 223 -10.82 15.98 7.21
CA THR A 223 -9.48 16.58 7.21
C THR A 223 -8.94 16.72 5.79
N GLY A 224 -9.26 15.78 4.89
CA GLY A 224 -8.89 15.87 3.49
C GLY A 224 -7.37 15.92 3.29
N ARG A 225 -6.63 15.00 3.91
CA ARG A 225 -5.16 15.04 3.89
C ARG A 225 -4.61 14.89 2.48
N THR A 226 -3.49 15.57 2.22
CA THR A 226 -2.62 15.31 1.08
C THR A 226 -1.22 15.05 1.62
N ILE A 227 -0.61 13.94 1.18
CA ILE A 227 0.73 13.52 1.58
C ILE A 227 1.61 13.53 0.34
N THR A 228 2.79 14.13 0.45
CA THR A 228 3.78 14.18 -0.63
C THR A 228 4.95 13.28 -0.26
N GLU A 229 5.33 12.38 -1.17
CA GLU A 229 6.55 11.58 -1.08
C GLU A 229 7.28 11.63 -2.42
N GLY A 230 8.49 12.18 -2.42
CA GLY A 230 9.19 12.53 -3.65
C GLY A 230 8.32 13.45 -4.52
N GLU A 231 8.15 13.09 -5.79
CA GLU A 231 7.32 13.83 -6.74
C GLU A 231 5.82 13.44 -6.70
N ARG A 232 5.43 12.44 -5.92
CA ARG A 232 4.05 11.92 -5.90
C ARG A 232 3.25 12.55 -4.76
N ARG A 233 2.01 12.93 -5.04
CA ARG A 233 1.04 13.28 -4.00
C ARG A 233 -0.10 12.27 -3.93
N PHE A 234 -0.47 11.97 -2.70
CA PHE A 234 -1.55 11.06 -2.32
C PHE A 234 -2.63 11.88 -1.62
N HIS A 235 -3.85 11.80 -2.10
CA HIS A 235 -5.00 12.51 -1.57
C HIS A 235 -5.92 11.55 -0.84
N PHE A 236 -6.50 12.01 0.27
CA PHE A 236 -7.37 11.22 1.13
C PHE A 236 -8.65 11.98 1.45
N GLY A 237 -9.76 11.26 1.58
CA GLY A 237 -11.02 11.85 2.02
C GLY A 237 -11.58 12.88 1.03
N HIS A 238 -11.99 14.02 1.56
CA HIS A 238 -12.56 15.10 0.74
C HIS A 238 -11.56 15.68 -0.28
N ALA A 239 -10.25 15.59 -0.05
CA ALA A 239 -9.25 16.04 -1.03
C ALA A 239 -9.35 15.27 -2.35
N VAL A 240 -9.79 14.01 -2.33
CA VAL A 240 -10.05 13.25 -3.56
C VAL A 240 -11.25 13.83 -4.32
N SER A 241 -12.30 14.28 -3.62
CA SER A 241 -13.44 14.94 -4.27
C SER A 241 -13.03 16.27 -4.92
N ALA A 242 -12.18 17.04 -4.25
CA ALA A 242 -11.59 18.25 -4.83
C ALA A 242 -10.75 17.93 -6.08
N ASN A 243 -10.00 16.83 -6.06
CA ASN A 243 -9.21 16.34 -7.18
C ASN A 243 -10.08 15.99 -8.41
N VAL A 244 -11.27 15.40 -8.19
CA VAL A 244 -12.24 15.14 -9.28
C VAL A 244 -12.74 16.45 -9.90
N ILE A 245 -13.08 17.43 -9.07
CA ILE A 245 -13.57 18.75 -9.52
C ILE A 245 -12.49 19.46 -10.33
N GLU A 246 -11.24 19.48 -9.84
CA GLU A 246 -10.10 20.06 -10.55
C GLU A 246 -9.89 19.40 -11.92
N ALA A 247 -9.93 18.06 -11.98
CA ALA A 247 -9.80 17.31 -13.22
C ALA A 247 -10.94 17.62 -14.20
N LEU A 248 -12.18 17.77 -13.72
CA LEU A 248 -13.32 18.17 -14.55
C LEU A 248 -13.14 19.57 -15.14
N GLU A 249 -12.70 20.53 -14.34
CA GLU A 249 -12.44 21.89 -14.81
C GLU A 249 -11.28 21.96 -15.81
N ALA A 250 -10.20 21.21 -15.57
CA ALA A 250 -9.08 21.09 -16.50
C ALA A 250 -9.54 20.45 -17.83
N ASN A 251 -10.39 19.42 -17.77
CA ASN A 251 -10.95 18.81 -18.98
C ASN A 251 -11.84 19.77 -19.78
N ILE A 252 -12.65 20.60 -19.09
CA ILE A 252 -13.45 21.66 -19.74
C ILE A 252 -12.54 22.68 -20.44
N ARG A 253 -11.34 22.95 -19.90
CA ARG A 253 -10.32 23.82 -20.53
C ARG A 253 -9.52 23.15 -21.66
N GLY A 254 -9.82 21.89 -22.00
CA GLY A 254 -9.23 21.18 -23.12
C GLY A 254 -8.06 20.27 -22.77
N ASP A 255 -7.78 20.00 -21.49
CA ASP A 255 -6.78 19.00 -21.11
C ASP A 255 -7.29 17.56 -21.36
N ALA A 256 -6.68 16.89 -22.32
CA ALA A 256 -6.99 15.52 -22.68
C ALA A 256 -6.57 14.50 -21.61
N ALA A 257 -5.51 14.76 -20.83
CA ALA A 257 -5.03 13.86 -19.78
C ALA A 257 -6.06 13.73 -18.64
N SER A 258 -6.83 14.78 -18.40
CA SER A 258 -7.88 14.81 -17.39
C SER A 258 -9.05 13.86 -17.65
N LYS A 259 -9.33 13.45 -18.90
CA LYS A 259 -10.50 12.60 -19.20
C LYS A 259 -10.39 11.19 -18.61
N THR A 260 -9.23 10.56 -18.74
CA THR A 260 -8.96 9.23 -18.16
C THR A 260 -8.98 9.30 -16.64
N ARG A 261 -8.37 10.34 -16.08
CA ARG A 261 -8.34 10.61 -14.63
C ARG A 261 -9.74 10.73 -14.03
N ILE A 262 -10.64 11.49 -14.66
CA ILE A 262 -12.05 11.60 -14.22
C ILE A 262 -12.73 10.23 -14.21
N SER A 263 -12.51 9.42 -15.25
CA SER A 263 -13.13 8.09 -15.34
C SER A 263 -12.68 7.18 -14.22
N SER A 264 -11.37 7.12 -13.94
CA SER A 264 -10.85 6.30 -12.85
C SER A 264 -11.39 6.78 -11.50
N LEU A 265 -11.32 8.08 -11.22
CA LEU A 265 -11.77 8.64 -9.95
C LEU A 265 -13.28 8.41 -9.71
N VAL A 266 -14.14 8.76 -10.68
CA VAL A 266 -15.59 8.63 -10.51
C VAL A 266 -16.04 7.17 -10.42
N PHE A 267 -15.39 6.27 -11.16
CA PHE A 267 -15.75 4.85 -11.15
C PHE A 267 -15.18 4.12 -9.91
N ASP A 268 -13.88 4.21 -9.66
CA ASP A 268 -13.21 3.40 -8.64
C ASP A 268 -13.52 3.85 -7.21
N MET A 269 -13.80 5.15 -6.98
CA MET A 269 -14.20 5.62 -5.66
C MET A 269 -15.55 5.06 -5.17
N ARG A 270 -16.31 4.35 -6.00
CA ARG A 270 -17.54 3.69 -5.54
C ARG A 270 -17.26 2.65 -4.46
N TRP A 271 -16.10 1.98 -4.54
CA TRP A 271 -15.74 0.89 -3.64
C TRP A 271 -15.60 1.38 -2.20
N SER A 272 -14.89 2.48 -1.97
CA SER A 272 -14.75 3.05 -0.63
C SER A 272 -16.10 3.45 -0.03
N ARG A 273 -17.01 3.98 -0.85
CA ARG A 273 -18.36 4.31 -0.40
C ARG A 273 -19.21 3.08 -0.10
N TYR A 274 -19.09 2.00 -0.86
CA TYR A 274 -19.77 0.74 -0.56
C TYR A 274 -19.27 0.14 0.75
N TYR A 275 -17.94 0.10 0.96
CA TYR A 275 -17.38 -0.36 2.23
C TYR A 275 -17.85 0.50 3.40
N PHE A 276 -17.90 1.82 3.22
CA PHE A 276 -18.37 2.72 4.29
C PHE A 276 -19.88 2.56 4.56
N ARG A 277 -20.71 2.35 3.54
CA ARG A 277 -22.13 2.00 3.72
C ARG A 277 -22.29 0.74 4.56
N ASP A 278 -21.49 -0.29 4.29
CA ASP A 278 -21.60 -1.55 5.02
C ASP A 278 -21.16 -1.38 6.48
N LEU A 279 -20.11 -0.58 6.73
CA LEU A 279 -19.73 -0.16 8.08
C LEU A 279 -20.86 0.61 8.78
N LEU A 280 -21.53 1.55 8.10
CA LEU A 280 -22.66 2.31 8.65
C LEU A 280 -23.84 1.41 8.99
N LYS A 281 -24.20 0.48 8.11
CA LYS A 281 -25.30 -0.47 8.33
C LYS A 281 -25.04 -1.36 9.54
N GLU A 282 -23.84 -1.90 9.63
CA GLU A 282 -23.45 -2.73 10.76
C GLU A 282 -23.39 -1.90 12.06
N SER A 283 -22.80 -0.71 12.00
CA SER A 283 -22.76 0.19 13.15
C SER A 283 -24.15 0.59 13.61
N ALA A 284 -25.10 0.83 12.70
CA ALA A 284 -26.49 1.10 13.03
C ALA A 284 -27.16 -0.09 13.73
N GLN A 285 -26.87 -1.32 13.31
CA GLN A 285 -27.38 -2.53 13.96
C GLN A 285 -26.79 -2.71 15.37
N CYS A 286 -25.51 -2.43 15.56
CA CYS A 286 -24.80 -2.67 16.82
C CYS A 286 -24.90 -1.51 17.83
N LEU A 287 -24.89 -0.26 17.36
CA LEU A 287 -24.83 0.94 18.20
C LEU A 287 -26.19 1.67 18.27
N GLY A 288 -27.09 1.42 17.32
CA GLY A 288 -28.46 1.96 17.33
C GLY A 288 -28.55 3.40 16.79
N ALA A 289 -29.65 4.07 17.15
CA ALA A 289 -29.93 5.44 16.71
C ALA A 289 -28.89 6.46 17.23
N PRO A 290 -28.57 7.52 16.45
CA PRO A 290 -29.19 7.92 15.18
C PRO A 290 -28.54 7.31 13.93
N LEU A 291 -27.63 6.34 14.06
CA LEU A 291 -26.81 5.85 12.93
C LEU A 291 -27.63 5.21 11.81
N ASP A 292 -28.80 4.65 12.12
CA ASP A 292 -29.71 4.06 11.13
C ASP A 292 -30.24 5.10 10.13
N GLN A 293 -30.51 6.32 10.59
CA GLN A 293 -30.90 7.43 9.72
C GLN A 293 -29.73 7.84 8.82
N TYR A 294 -28.55 8.02 9.38
CA TYR A 294 -27.35 8.38 8.62
C TYR A 294 -27.00 7.32 7.58
N ALA A 295 -27.14 6.03 7.90
CA ALA A 295 -26.94 4.95 6.94
C ALA A 295 -27.88 5.07 5.72
N ARG A 296 -29.17 5.37 5.93
CA ARG A 296 -30.15 5.60 4.84
C ARG A 296 -29.83 6.84 4.01
N GLU A 297 -29.44 7.93 4.66
CA GLU A 297 -29.05 9.16 3.98
C GLU A 297 -27.79 8.96 3.11
N TYR A 298 -26.82 8.18 3.61
CA TYR A 298 -25.59 7.88 2.86
C TYR A 298 -25.85 7.00 1.63
N GLU A 299 -26.84 6.10 1.67
CA GLU A 299 -27.26 5.36 0.47
C GLU A 299 -27.74 6.30 -0.65
N SER A 300 -28.43 7.39 -0.29
CA SER A 300 -28.83 8.41 -1.27
C SER A 300 -27.62 9.13 -1.88
N ILE A 301 -26.56 9.37 -1.12
CA ILE A 301 -25.29 9.94 -1.62
C ILE A 301 -24.66 8.98 -2.63
N ILE A 302 -24.56 7.69 -2.29
CA ILE A 302 -24.04 6.65 -3.19
C ILE A 302 -24.81 6.61 -4.50
N HIS A 303 -26.15 6.59 -4.43
CA HIS A 303 -26.99 6.51 -5.62
C HIS A 303 -26.80 7.71 -6.56
N ARG A 304 -26.55 8.91 -6.00
CA ARG A 304 -26.27 10.09 -6.82
C ARG A 304 -24.86 10.05 -7.44
N TRP A 305 -23.85 9.52 -6.74
CA TRP A 305 -22.53 9.24 -7.33
C TRP A 305 -22.60 8.22 -8.47
N GLU A 306 -23.40 7.16 -8.34
CA GLU A 306 -23.64 6.21 -9.43
C GLU A 306 -24.32 6.86 -10.64
N LYS A 307 -25.26 7.78 -10.41
CA LYS A 307 -25.86 8.59 -11.48
C LYS A 307 -24.82 9.48 -12.16
N ALA A 308 -23.91 10.10 -11.41
CA ALA A 308 -22.80 10.87 -11.98
C ALA A 308 -21.88 10.01 -12.84
N ASN A 309 -21.53 8.80 -12.39
CA ASN A 309 -20.79 7.83 -13.20
C ASN A 309 -21.56 7.44 -14.47
N ASN A 310 -22.85 7.20 -14.39
CA ASN A 310 -23.66 6.88 -15.56
C ASN A 310 -23.73 8.05 -16.56
N LEU A 311 -23.82 9.29 -16.09
CA LEU A 311 -23.73 10.48 -16.94
C LEU A 311 -22.39 10.57 -17.66
N LEU A 312 -21.28 10.29 -16.95
CA LEU A 312 -19.94 10.21 -17.54
C LEU A 312 -19.87 9.16 -18.65
N GLN A 313 -20.29 7.92 -18.37
CA GLN A 313 -20.25 6.82 -19.34
C GLN A 313 -21.10 7.12 -20.59
N VAL A 314 -22.35 7.56 -20.39
CA VAL A 314 -23.26 7.90 -21.50
C VAL A 314 -22.75 9.11 -22.30
N GLY A 315 -22.23 10.13 -21.61
CA GLY A 315 -21.64 11.32 -22.24
C GLY A 315 -20.45 10.97 -23.14
N GLN A 316 -19.57 10.11 -22.65
CA GLN A 316 -18.42 9.61 -23.41
C GLN A 316 -18.83 8.73 -24.60
N MET A 317 -19.74 7.77 -24.40
CA MET A 317 -20.19 6.86 -25.45
C MET A 317 -20.94 7.57 -26.57
N LYS A 318 -21.80 8.54 -26.24
CA LYS A 318 -22.67 9.23 -27.20
C LYS A 318 -22.07 10.53 -27.76
N GLN A 319 -20.84 10.88 -27.37
CA GLN A 319 -20.18 12.14 -27.74
C GLN A 319 -21.10 13.37 -27.59
N ARG A 320 -21.93 13.40 -26.54
CA ARG A 320 -22.87 14.50 -26.32
C ARG A 320 -22.10 15.80 -26.11
N GLU A 321 -22.53 16.91 -26.69
CA GLU A 321 -21.94 18.19 -26.35
C GLU A 321 -22.33 18.61 -24.93
N GLY A 322 -21.41 19.20 -24.18
CA GLY A 322 -21.68 19.82 -22.87
C GLY A 322 -21.85 18.85 -21.69
N TRP A 323 -21.65 17.53 -21.85
CA TRP A 323 -21.76 16.58 -20.72
C TRP A 323 -20.74 16.88 -19.61
N GLN A 324 -19.59 17.45 -19.95
CA GLN A 324 -18.55 17.82 -18.98
C GLN A 324 -19.04 18.91 -18.01
N VAL A 325 -19.72 19.93 -18.54
CA VAL A 325 -20.28 21.04 -17.73
C VAL A 325 -21.40 20.52 -16.84
N GLN A 326 -22.28 19.68 -17.38
CA GLN A 326 -23.34 19.05 -16.59
C GLN A 326 -22.77 18.17 -15.48
N LEU A 327 -21.80 17.32 -15.80
CA LEU A 327 -21.15 16.44 -14.83
C LEU A 327 -20.42 17.25 -13.76
N SER A 328 -19.72 18.32 -14.14
CA SER A 328 -19.04 19.23 -13.21
C SER A 328 -20.00 19.81 -12.18
N GLY A 329 -21.13 20.38 -12.61
CA GLY A 329 -22.14 20.90 -11.69
C GLY A 329 -22.70 19.83 -10.74
N VAL A 330 -22.98 18.64 -11.26
CA VAL A 330 -23.45 17.50 -10.44
C VAL A 330 -22.40 17.07 -9.41
N VAL A 331 -21.13 16.93 -9.81
CA VAL A 331 -20.05 16.49 -8.92
C VAL A 331 -19.74 17.53 -7.85
N GLN A 332 -19.78 18.83 -8.18
CA GLN A 332 -19.59 19.91 -7.21
C GLN A 332 -20.68 19.90 -6.12
N GLU A 333 -21.95 19.78 -6.52
CA GLU A 333 -23.07 19.66 -5.59
C GLU A 333 -22.93 18.41 -4.71
N LEU A 334 -22.56 17.27 -5.31
CA LEU A 334 -22.39 16.01 -4.59
C LEU A 334 -21.25 16.05 -3.58
N ALA A 335 -20.11 16.62 -3.95
CA ALA A 335 -18.98 16.75 -3.05
C ALA A 335 -19.32 17.64 -1.85
N ALA A 336 -20.06 18.73 -2.07
CA ALA A 336 -20.53 19.61 -1.01
C ALA A 336 -21.56 18.93 -0.10
N ASP A 337 -22.49 18.15 -0.66
CA ASP A 337 -23.49 17.41 0.10
C ASP A 337 -22.87 16.30 0.94
N GLU A 338 -21.94 15.54 0.36
CA GLU A 338 -21.21 14.50 1.07
C GLU A 338 -20.42 15.11 2.24
N TRP A 339 -19.71 16.22 2.02
CA TRP A 339 -19.00 16.91 3.09
C TRP A 339 -19.92 17.38 4.22
N ARG A 340 -21.06 18.03 3.88
CA ARG A 340 -22.05 18.46 4.87
C ARG A 340 -22.65 17.30 5.64
N TRP A 341 -22.88 16.17 4.97
CA TRP A 341 -23.34 14.94 5.61
C TRP A 341 -22.31 14.44 6.62
N TYR A 342 -21.01 14.40 6.27
CA TYR A 342 -19.95 13.98 7.19
C TYR A 342 -19.80 14.92 8.39
N GLU A 343 -19.94 16.23 8.20
CA GLU A 343 -19.94 17.21 9.28
C GLU A 343 -21.10 17.00 10.27
N SER A 344 -22.31 16.81 9.74
CA SER A 344 -23.49 16.48 10.55
C SER A 344 -23.28 15.15 11.29
N PHE A 345 -22.78 14.14 10.58
CA PHE A 345 -22.55 12.82 11.14
C PHE A 345 -21.51 12.83 12.28
N ARG A 346 -20.43 13.62 12.13
CA ARG A 346 -19.43 13.83 13.19
C ARG A 346 -20.05 14.26 14.52
N GLN A 347 -21.06 15.14 14.48
CA GLN A 347 -21.73 15.64 15.68
C GLN A 347 -22.63 14.58 16.34
N ALA A 348 -23.09 13.61 15.56
CA ALA A 348 -23.96 12.53 16.01
C ALA A 348 -23.22 11.26 16.42
N LEU A 349 -21.91 11.17 16.14
CA LEU A 349 -21.10 10.01 16.50
C LEU A 349 -20.90 9.88 18.02
N PRO A 350 -20.86 8.65 18.55
CA PRO A 350 -20.36 8.41 19.90
C PRO A 350 -18.95 9.01 20.06
N GLN A 351 -18.67 9.59 21.23
CA GLN A 351 -17.33 10.09 21.56
C GLN A 351 -16.38 8.89 21.67
N ALA A 352 -15.67 8.59 20.59
CA ALA A 352 -14.59 7.61 20.53
C ALA A 352 -13.31 8.31 20.05
N SER A 353 -12.16 7.77 20.43
CA SER A 353 -10.90 8.22 19.84
C SER A 353 -10.83 7.81 18.35
N ILE A 354 -9.90 8.39 17.61
CA ILE A 354 -9.46 7.79 16.34
C ILE A 354 -8.56 6.57 16.60
N TYR A 355 -8.23 5.79 15.58
CA TYR A 355 -7.20 4.76 15.68
C TYR A 355 -5.87 5.35 16.15
N PRO A 356 -5.08 4.61 16.95
CA PRO A 356 -3.75 5.05 17.30
C PRO A 356 -2.92 5.21 16.02
N ARG A 357 -2.18 6.32 15.96
CA ARG A 357 -1.16 6.53 14.96
C ARG A 357 0.15 6.01 15.52
N GLN A 358 0.97 5.41 14.67
CA GLN A 358 2.32 5.02 15.01
C GLN A 358 3.00 6.24 15.60
N THR A 359 3.41 6.13 16.87
CA THR A 359 4.14 7.22 17.51
C THR A 359 5.48 7.27 16.81
N GLN A 360 5.65 8.21 15.88
CA GLN A 360 6.99 8.62 15.49
C GLN A 360 7.63 9.18 16.76
N THR A 361 8.39 8.36 17.48
CA THR A 361 9.42 8.91 18.33
C THR A 361 10.26 9.76 17.41
N VAL A 362 10.14 11.08 17.56
CA VAL A 362 11.15 12.05 17.15
C VAL A 362 12.37 11.78 18.05
N ALA A 363 12.96 10.60 17.93
CA ALA A 363 14.39 10.49 18.04
C ALA A 363 14.89 11.30 16.86
N GLU A 364 15.76 12.28 17.13
CA GLU A 364 16.60 12.89 16.10
C GLU A 364 16.91 11.83 15.06
N GLN A 365 16.45 12.01 13.81
CA GLN A 365 16.76 11.07 12.74
C GLN A 365 18.29 10.99 12.68
N ASP A 366 18.83 9.93 13.27
CA ASP A 366 20.22 9.59 13.11
C ASP A 366 20.40 9.43 11.61
N HIS A 367 21.19 10.32 11.01
CA HIS A 367 21.39 10.38 9.57
C HIS A 367 21.85 9.02 9.06
N ARG A 368 22.57 8.28 9.90
CA ARG A 368 22.98 6.90 9.66
C ARG A 368 21.80 5.93 9.50
N SER A 369 20.74 6.09 10.27
CA SER A 369 19.53 5.24 10.18
C SER A 369 18.72 5.52 8.91
N ALA A 370 18.66 6.79 8.48
CA ALA A 370 18.06 7.15 7.20
C ALA A 370 18.90 6.64 6.01
N LEU A 371 20.22 6.78 6.07
CA LEU A 371 21.15 6.20 5.10
C LEU A 371 21.06 4.68 5.05
N LEU A 372 20.94 4.01 6.20
CA LEU A 372 20.77 2.56 6.27
C LEU A 372 19.51 2.12 5.53
N ARG A 373 18.39 2.82 5.76
CA ARG A 373 17.16 2.54 5.05
C ARG A 373 17.33 2.75 3.54
N ILE A 374 17.88 3.88 3.12
CA ILE A 374 18.09 4.17 1.69
C ILE A 374 18.96 3.09 1.04
N VAL A 375 20.08 2.72 1.66
CA VAL A 375 20.97 1.69 1.10
C VAL A 375 20.26 0.34 1.05
N LEU A 376 19.47 -0.04 2.06
CA LEU A 376 18.71 -1.29 2.04
C LEU A 376 17.60 -1.28 0.98
N ASP A 377 16.89 -0.16 0.83
CA ASP A 377 15.86 0.04 -0.19
C ASP A 377 16.48 0.00 -1.60
N SER A 378 17.65 0.61 -1.80
CA SER A 378 18.40 0.54 -3.06
C SER A 378 18.97 -0.86 -3.31
N CYS A 379 19.36 -1.60 -2.27
CA CYS A 379 19.74 -3.02 -2.41
C CYS A 379 18.51 -3.88 -2.77
N GLN A 380 17.34 -3.56 -2.21
CA GLN A 380 16.08 -4.20 -2.55
C GLN A 380 15.68 -3.88 -3.99
N GLU A 381 15.88 -2.65 -4.43
CA GLU A 381 15.67 -2.22 -5.80
C GLU A 381 16.63 -2.95 -6.75
N LEU A 382 17.92 -3.02 -6.41
CA LEU A 382 18.89 -3.76 -7.20
C LEU A 382 18.56 -5.25 -7.27
N ASN A 383 18.14 -5.87 -6.15
CA ASN A 383 17.65 -7.24 -6.11
C ASN A 383 16.41 -7.44 -7.01
N ALA A 384 15.58 -6.41 -7.16
CA ALA A 384 14.37 -6.46 -7.99
C ALA A 384 14.66 -6.26 -9.49
N PHE A 385 15.77 -5.61 -9.85
CA PHE A 385 16.05 -5.22 -11.23
C PHE A 385 17.30 -5.87 -11.85
N HIS A 386 18.17 -6.52 -11.05
CA HIS A 386 19.40 -7.18 -11.51
C HIS A 386 19.47 -8.64 -11.05
N ASN A 387 20.28 -9.47 -11.73
CA ASN A 387 20.47 -10.91 -11.44
C ASN A 387 21.25 -11.21 -10.15
N THR A 388 21.30 -10.27 -9.21
CA THR A 388 22.16 -10.31 -8.03
C THR A 388 21.29 -10.29 -6.77
N PHE A 389 21.68 -11.08 -5.77
CA PHE A 389 20.91 -11.21 -4.52
C PHE A 389 21.75 -10.81 -3.31
N ILE A 390 21.33 -9.74 -2.67
CA ILE A 390 21.85 -9.22 -1.40
C ILE A 390 20.90 -9.67 -0.27
N PRO A 391 21.37 -10.37 0.78
CA PRO A 391 20.52 -10.88 1.87
C PRO A 391 20.12 -9.73 2.82
N LEU A 392 18.99 -9.09 2.53
CA LEU A 392 18.52 -7.89 3.23
C LEU A 392 18.15 -8.15 4.70
N ASP A 393 17.88 -9.41 5.06
CA ASP A 393 17.60 -9.86 6.43
C ASP A 393 18.79 -9.69 7.37
N GLU A 394 20.01 -9.62 6.83
CA GLU A 394 21.23 -9.30 7.59
C GLU A 394 21.39 -7.79 7.87
N GLY A 395 20.51 -6.95 7.31
CA GLY A 395 20.51 -5.51 7.51
C GLY A 395 21.87 -4.88 7.21
N GLY A 396 22.44 -4.15 8.17
CA GLY A 396 23.76 -3.54 8.03
C GLY A 396 24.92 -4.54 7.83
N ASN A 397 24.75 -5.82 8.14
CA ASN A 397 25.80 -6.82 7.94
C ASN A 397 25.77 -7.47 6.55
N ALA A 398 24.73 -7.18 5.75
CA ALA A 398 24.56 -7.80 4.44
C ALA A 398 25.80 -7.57 3.54
N PRO A 399 26.44 -8.63 3.02
CA PRO A 399 27.67 -8.50 2.24
C PRO A 399 27.39 -7.99 0.82
N LEU A 400 28.13 -6.95 0.42
CA LEU A 400 27.97 -6.29 -0.87
C LEU A 400 29.14 -6.64 -1.81
N TYR A 401 30.38 -6.33 -1.44
CA TYR A 401 31.55 -6.47 -2.33
C TYR A 401 32.75 -7.14 -1.66
N GLY A 402 33.61 -7.81 -2.44
CA GLY A 402 34.84 -8.46 -1.95
C GLY A 402 34.70 -9.98 -1.80
N ARG A 403 35.49 -10.58 -0.89
CA ARG A 403 35.66 -12.05 -0.78
C ARG A 403 34.35 -12.81 -0.57
N ASP A 404 33.46 -12.25 0.24
CA ASP A 404 32.14 -12.81 0.56
C ASP A 404 31.00 -11.95 -0.04
N GLY A 405 31.35 -10.95 -0.86
CA GLY A 405 30.42 -10.03 -1.49
C GLY A 405 29.60 -10.66 -2.61
N ARG A 406 28.38 -10.17 -2.79
CA ARG A 406 27.43 -10.67 -3.80
C ARG A 406 27.49 -9.92 -5.11
N LEU A 407 28.06 -8.72 -5.11
CA LEU A 407 28.16 -7.84 -6.28
C LEU A 407 29.53 -7.97 -6.93
N ASN A 408 29.57 -8.05 -8.26
CA ASN A 408 30.78 -7.78 -9.04
C ASN A 408 30.96 -6.27 -9.24
N SER A 409 32.09 -5.84 -9.82
CA SER A 409 32.44 -4.42 -9.93
C SER A 409 31.42 -3.60 -10.74
N LEU A 410 30.74 -4.20 -11.71
CA LEU A 410 29.71 -3.53 -12.51
C LEU A 410 28.41 -3.41 -11.71
N GLU A 411 28.00 -4.47 -11.01
CA GLU A 411 26.80 -4.48 -10.16
C GLU A 411 26.93 -3.54 -8.95
N LEU A 412 28.14 -3.42 -8.41
CA LEU A 412 28.44 -2.45 -7.35
C LEU A 412 28.27 -1.01 -7.86
N VAL A 413 28.73 -0.70 -9.07
CA VAL A 413 28.53 0.63 -9.68
C VAL A 413 27.04 0.89 -9.88
N SER A 414 26.26 -0.11 -10.30
CA SER A 414 24.80 0.02 -10.41
C SER A 414 24.14 0.28 -9.05
N LEU A 415 24.54 -0.44 -7.99
CA LEU A 415 24.03 -0.17 -6.64
C LEU A 415 24.33 1.26 -6.21
N LEU A 416 25.55 1.73 -6.41
CA LEU A 416 25.97 3.06 -5.98
C LEU A 416 25.21 4.16 -6.74
N ALA A 417 24.91 3.96 -8.03
CA ALA A 417 24.07 4.87 -8.79
C ALA A 417 22.61 4.91 -8.28
N VAL A 418 22.04 3.75 -7.91
CA VAL A 418 20.68 3.68 -7.33
C VAL A 418 20.65 4.32 -5.94
N VAL A 419 21.68 4.10 -5.11
CA VAL A 419 21.83 4.75 -3.81
C VAL A 419 21.97 6.26 -3.97
N GLU A 420 22.80 6.72 -4.90
CA GLU A 420 22.99 8.13 -5.23
C GLU A 420 21.67 8.79 -5.65
N GLN A 421 20.94 8.16 -6.58
CA GLN A 421 19.61 8.61 -6.99
C GLN A 421 18.62 8.62 -5.81
N SER A 422 18.59 7.56 -5.01
CA SER A 422 17.68 7.45 -3.85
C SER A 422 18.00 8.49 -2.77
N MET A 423 19.28 8.85 -2.60
CA MET A 423 19.71 9.93 -1.72
C MET A 423 19.29 11.30 -2.26
N GLU A 424 19.41 11.54 -3.57
CA GLU A 424 18.91 12.76 -4.20
C GLU A 424 17.38 12.87 -4.16
N GLU A 425 16.66 11.76 -4.29
CA GLU A 425 15.21 11.69 -4.13
C GLU A 425 14.79 11.96 -2.68
N HIS A 426 15.58 11.52 -1.70
CA HIS A 426 15.27 11.69 -0.29
C HIS A 426 15.65 13.08 0.27
N TRP A 427 16.74 13.68 -0.21
CA TRP A 427 17.31 14.91 0.35
C TRP A 427 17.56 16.05 -0.64
N GLY A 428 17.31 15.86 -1.93
CA GLY A 428 17.48 16.86 -2.99
C GLY A 428 18.79 16.74 -3.78
N THR A 429 18.87 17.44 -4.90
CA THR A 429 20.02 17.47 -5.84
C THR A 429 21.34 17.82 -5.17
N GLY A 430 22.39 17.02 -5.42
CA GLY A 430 23.74 17.21 -4.85
C GLY A 430 24.06 16.35 -3.62
N ALA A 431 23.06 15.62 -3.10
CA ALA A 431 23.18 14.68 -1.99
C ALA A 431 24.10 13.48 -2.25
N GLY A 432 24.28 13.06 -3.51
CA GLY A 432 24.98 11.81 -3.84
C GLY A 432 26.09 11.94 -4.89
N SER A 433 26.42 13.15 -5.35
CA SER A 433 27.01 13.43 -6.69
C SER A 433 28.45 12.95 -6.96
N ALA A 434 29.00 12.02 -6.18
CA ALA A 434 30.38 11.54 -6.33
C ALA A 434 30.54 10.01 -6.11
N LEU A 435 29.47 9.26 -5.85
CA LEU A 435 29.57 7.87 -5.40
C LEU A 435 29.96 6.90 -6.52
N ALA A 436 29.37 7.06 -7.70
CA ALA A 436 29.70 6.22 -8.86
C ALA A 436 31.13 6.46 -9.40
N GLU A 437 31.66 7.69 -9.31
CA GLU A 437 33.01 8.03 -9.78
C GLU A 437 34.12 7.54 -8.83
N ILE A 438 33.89 7.58 -7.51
CA ILE A 438 34.86 7.12 -6.50
C ILE A 438 34.99 5.59 -6.50
N ALA A 439 33.92 4.85 -6.82
CA ALA A 439 33.96 3.39 -6.94
C ALA A 439 34.95 2.89 -8.00
N ALA A 440 35.22 3.70 -9.04
CA ALA A 440 36.21 3.40 -10.07
C ALA A 440 37.66 3.60 -9.61
N ALA A 441 37.89 4.34 -8.52
CA ALA A 441 39.20 4.62 -7.96
C ALA A 441 39.47 3.75 -6.71
N SER A 442 40.15 2.62 -6.91
CA SER A 442 40.45 1.62 -5.87
C SER A 442 41.02 2.22 -4.57
N LEU A 443 40.24 2.22 -3.48
CA LEU A 443 40.69 2.53 -2.12
C LEU A 443 41.28 1.29 -1.43
N HIS A 444 42.26 1.49 -0.54
CA HIS A 444 43.11 0.43 0.04
C HIS A 444 42.37 -0.50 1.03
N GLU A 445 41.21 -0.08 1.54
CA GLU A 445 40.19 -0.90 2.20
C GLU A 445 38.83 -0.48 1.59
N SER A 446 38.15 -1.38 0.90
CA SER A 446 36.91 -1.03 0.18
C SER A 446 35.78 -0.73 1.18
N PRO A 447 35.18 0.47 1.18
CA PRO A 447 34.04 0.78 2.05
C PRO A 447 32.76 0.02 1.67
N TYR A 448 32.78 -0.71 0.55
CA TYR A 448 31.62 -1.38 -0.04
C TYR A 448 31.50 -2.85 0.38
N GLN A 449 32.17 -3.28 1.45
CA GLN A 449 32.15 -4.69 1.86
C GLN A 449 30.78 -5.15 2.36
N THR A 450 30.09 -4.31 3.11
CA THR A 450 28.75 -4.57 3.64
C THR A 450 27.87 -3.33 3.50
N VAL A 451 26.56 -3.50 3.64
CA VAL A 451 25.61 -2.38 3.71
C VAL A 451 26.02 -1.38 4.80
N GLY A 452 26.40 -1.87 5.99
CA GLY A 452 26.79 -1.04 7.12
C GLY A 452 28.07 -0.26 6.89
N SER A 453 29.07 -0.87 6.25
CA SER A 453 30.30 -0.15 5.90
C SER A 453 30.07 0.92 4.82
N LEU A 454 29.15 0.67 3.87
CA LEU A 454 28.73 1.67 2.89
C LEU A 454 27.99 2.83 3.59
N VAL A 455 27.05 2.54 4.49
CA VAL A 455 26.34 3.54 5.28
C VAL A 455 27.29 4.39 6.12
N ASP A 456 28.28 3.78 6.78
CA ASP A 456 29.29 4.49 7.56
C ASP A 456 30.17 5.39 6.68
N TYR A 457 30.45 4.95 5.46
CA TYR A 457 31.18 5.74 4.48
C TYR A 457 30.36 6.94 3.99
N LEU A 458 29.10 6.72 3.62
CA LEU A 458 28.17 7.78 3.20
C LEU A 458 27.98 8.84 4.28
N ALA A 459 27.82 8.40 5.54
CA ALA A 459 27.68 9.30 6.68
C ALA A 459 28.92 10.20 6.86
N LYS A 460 30.13 9.68 6.60
CA LYS A 460 31.37 10.46 6.66
C LYS A 460 31.50 11.44 5.48
N GLN A 461 31.18 11.02 4.26
CA GLN A 461 31.27 11.91 3.08
C GLN A 461 30.27 13.08 3.19
N TRP A 462 29.05 12.80 3.64
CA TRP A 462 28.01 13.80 3.84
C TRP A 462 28.42 14.90 4.86
N THR A 463 29.24 14.55 5.85
CA THR A 463 29.78 15.55 6.81
C THR A 463 30.93 16.38 6.27
N VAL A 464 31.57 15.98 5.17
CA VAL A 464 32.76 16.66 4.61
C VAL A 464 32.36 17.67 3.52
N ASP A 465 31.28 17.42 2.76
CA ASP A 465 30.78 18.34 1.71
C ASP A 465 29.58 19.21 2.17
N GLY A 466 29.11 19.05 3.41
CA GLY A 466 27.87 19.64 3.93
C GLY A 466 27.97 20.87 4.84
N PHE A 467 29.14 21.50 4.99
CA PHE A 467 29.30 22.77 5.73
C PHE A 467 30.48 23.61 5.18
N GLU A 468 30.28 24.28 4.04
CA GLU A 468 30.88 25.61 3.84
C GLU A 468 29.78 26.67 4.04
N ASP A 469 30.01 27.50 5.06
CA ASP A 469 29.15 28.57 5.57
C ASP A 469 28.55 29.47 4.45
N ASN A 470 27.25 29.33 4.20
CA ASN A 470 26.42 30.41 3.67
C ASN A 470 25.65 31.13 4.80
N ALA A 471 26.30 31.27 5.96
CA ALA A 471 25.79 32.03 7.11
C ALA A 471 26.82 33.07 7.58
N ALA A 472 27.30 33.92 6.66
CA ALA A 472 28.12 35.07 7.07
C ALA A 472 27.96 36.33 6.19
N VAL A 473 26.76 36.70 5.72
CA VAL A 473 26.47 38.13 5.45
C VAL A 473 25.00 38.45 5.73
N SER A 474 24.63 38.53 7.01
CA SER A 474 23.77 39.65 7.44
C SER A 474 23.89 39.90 8.94
N THR A 475 23.98 41.18 9.28
CA THR A 475 23.88 41.82 10.61
C THR A 475 25.19 42.07 11.39
N ASN A 476 25.72 43.27 11.08
CA ASN A 476 26.09 44.32 12.03
C ASN A 476 27.33 44.17 12.92
N ARG A 477 28.32 45.04 12.64
CA ARG A 477 28.75 46.05 13.64
C ARG A 477 29.40 47.25 12.98
N ALA A 478 28.84 48.42 13.28
CA ALA A 478 29.51 49.70 13.17
C ALA A 478 30.71 49.75 14.13
N GLY A 479 31.77 50.46 13.72
CA GLY A 479 32.74 51.05 14.64
C GLY A 479 34.21 50.92 14.26
N GLY A 480 34.83 52.06 13.96
CA GLY A 480 36.28 52.32 14.07
C GLY A 480 37.07 52.09 12.78
N SER A 481 37.28 53.10 11.93
CA SER A 481 38.38 54.10 12.01
C SER A 481 39.77 53.49 12.27
N ASP A 482 40.59 53.42 11.22
CA ASP A 482 41.81 54.25 11.15
C ASP A 482 42.49 54.17 9.78
N SER A 483 42.85 55.36 9.29
CA SER A 483 43.91 55.77 8.33
C SER A 483 44.24 54.84 7.16
N TRP A 484 44.37 55.31 5.91
CA TRP A 484 45.41 56.24 5.47
C TRP A 484 44.95 57.09 4.28
N ALA A 485 45.56 58.27 4.22
CA ALA A 485 45.28 59.40 3.34
C ALA A 485 45.49 59.14 1.83
N ILE A 486 44.85 59.96 0.99
CA ILE A 486 45.49 61.09 0.28
C ILE A 486 44.47 61.71 -0.70
N GLY A 487 44.23 63.02 -0.53
CA GLY A 487 44.28 63.97 -1.64
C GLY A 487 43.01 64.28 -2.44
N GLY A 488 42.44 65.45 -2.16
CA GLY A 488 42.33 66.47 -3.21
C GLY A 488 40.92 66.82 -3.71
N HIS A 489 40.55 68.07 -3.43
CA HIS A 489 39.79 69.02 -4.28
C HIS A 489 38.49 68.50 -4.95
N GLY A 490 37.32 69.10 -4.77
CA GLY A 490 37.02 70.52 -4.64
C GLY A 490 35.87 70.83 -5.62
N GLU A 491 34.83 71.46 -5.08
CA GLU A 491 33.88 72.37 -5.74
C GLU A 491 32.99 71.95 -6.94
N ALA A 492 31.71 72.30 -6.74
CA ALA A 492 30.75 72.84 -7.70
C ALA A 492 30.19 71.86 -8.77
N ALA A 493 28.93 71.95 -9.22
CA ALA A 493 27.98 73.05 -9.18
C ALA A 493 26.53 72.51 -9.35
N ARG A 494 25.61 73.21 -8.69
CA ARG A 494 24.19 73.48 -9.02
C ARG A 494 23.19 72.33 -9.10
#